data_AF-A0A7D8B9I0-F1
#
_entry.id   AF-A0A7D8B9I0-F1
#
_cell.length_a   1.000
_cell.length_b   1.000
_cell.length_c   1.000
_cell.angle_alpha   90.00
_cell.angle_beta   90.00
_cell.angle_gamma   90.00
#
_symmetry.space_group_name_H-M   'P 1'
#
loop_
_entity.id
_entity.type
_entity.pdbx_description
1 polymer ?
#
loop_
_entity_poly.entity_id
_entity_poly.type
_entity_poly.pdbx_seq_one_letter_code
_entity_poly.pdbx_strand_id
1 'polypeptide(L)'
;MRQFRYLDALTTIFVVILLVANLVAQKVFRVGPFHLVGPISVPAFSTSGAIVLFPVTYIFGDIFTEIYGYAASRRAIWLGFFGTALLYAVSALVIALPPDPEFRNQQAFVTVFGILPRILVASLAAFWAGEFANSYTMAKLKLITRGRWLWTRTVGSTVVGQFVDTSLVIFLTFVGTFTAHKMVEIIVTGYVLKVLYEIAATPLTYVVVNFLKHAEHIDTFDTHTNFNPFRFAESRGAEVERVR
;
A
#
# COMPACT_ATOMS: atom_id res chain seq x y z
N MET A 1 25.58 -8.75 -8.21
CA MET A 1 24.31 -8.04 -7.94
C MET A 1 24.09 -7.08 -9.08
N ARG A 2 23.03 -7.25 -9.89
CA ARG A 2 22.67 -6.21 -10.87
C ARG A 2 22.19 -5.01 -10.07
N GLN A 3 22.92 -3.89 -10.14
CA GLN A 3 22.49 -2.65 -9.51
C GLN A 3 21.44 -2.02 -10.42
N PHE A 4 20.17 -2.09 -10.02
CA PHE A 4 19.13 -1.27 -10.61
C PHE A 4 19.36 0.19 -10.20
N ARG A 5 19.29 1.12 -11.15
CA ARG A 5 19.68 2.52 -10.89
C ARG A 5 18.71 3.23 -9.96
N TYR A 6 17.42 2.91 -10.05
CA TYR A 6 16.34 3.57 -9.34
C TYR A 6 15.69 2.74 -8.23
N LEU A 7 15.92 1.42 -8.18
CA LEU A 7 15.20 0.54 -7.24
C LEU A 7 15.39 0.96 -5.77
N ASP A 8 16.63 1.22 -5.34
CA ASP A 8 16.89 1.58 -3.95
C ASP A 8 16.26 2.94 -3.61
N ALA A 9 16.36 3.93 -4.51
CA ALA A 9 15.73 5.23 -4.34
C ALA A 9 14.20 5.14 -4.26
N LEU A 10 13.57 4.38 -5.16
CA LEU A 10 12.12 4.15 -5.16
C LEU A 10 11.68 3.42 -3.89
N THR A 11 12.47 2.44 -3.42
CA THR A 11 12.20 1.72 -2.17
C THR A 11 12.27 2.65 -0.97
N THR A 12 13.28 3.52 -0.89
CA THR A 12 13.39 4.53 0.18
C THR A 12 12.22 5.50 0.15
N ILE A 13 11.86 6.03 -1.03
CA ILE A 13 10.72 6.94 -1.19
C ILE A 13 9.43 6.26 -0.76
N PHE A 14 9.20 5.02 -1.20
CA PHE A 14 8.03 4.22 -0.79
C PHE A 14 7.94 4.09 0.73
N VAL A 15 9.02 3.68 1.40
CA VAL A 15 9.02 3.52 2.86
C VAL A 15 8.75 4.86 3.56
N VAL A 16 9.36 5.96 3.11
CA VAL A 16 9.11 7.29 3.69
C VAL A 16 7.65 7.71 3.50
N ILE A 17 7.10 7.56 2.30
CA ILE A 17 5.70 7.89 2.01
C ILE A 17 4.77 7.03 2.87
N LEU A 18 5.06 5.74 3.02
CA LEU A 18 4.28 4.83 3.86
C LEU A 18 4.28 5.30 5.32
N LEU A 19 5.43 5.68 5.88
CA LEU A 19 5.52 6.18 7.25
C LEU A 19 4.76 7.50 7.43
N VAL A 20 4.92 8.44 6.50
CA VAL A 20 4.20 9.72 6.53
C VAL A 20 2.69 9.49 6.42
N ALA A 21 2.25 8.59 5.53
CA ALA A 21 0.85 8.22 5.35
C ALA A 21 0.23 7.70 6.66
N ASN A 22 0.95 6.85 7.40
CA ASN A 22 0.51 6.34 8.70
C ASN A 22 0.36 7.45 9.76
N LEU A 23 1.27 8.42 9.78
CA LEU A 23 1.19 9.55 10.72
C LEU A 23 0.02 10.50 10.43
N VAL A 24 -0.20 10.83 9.15
CA VAL A 24 -1.30 11.74 8.77
C VAL A 24 -2.67 11.05 8.78
N ALA A 25 -2.71 9.71 8.78
CA ALA A 25 -3.94 8.92 8.84
C ALA A 25 -4.82 9.24 10.06
N GLN A 26 -4.21 9.68 11.18
CA GLN A 26 -4.94 10.03 12.40
C GLN A 26 -5.83 11.27 12.22
N LYS A 27 -5.49 12.15 11.26
CA LYS A 27 -6.29 13.35 10.98
C LYS A 27 -7.44 13.01 10.05
N VAL A 28 -8.67 13.06 10.57
CA VAL A 28 -9.88 13.02 9.76
C VAL A 28 -10.27 14.44 9.33
N PHE A 29 -10.62 14.62 8.06
CA PHE A 29 -11.09 15.88 7.52
C PHE A 29 -12.36 15.67 6.68
N ARG A 30 -13.14 16.75 6.53
CA ARG A 30 -14.41 16.74 5.81
C ARG A 30 -14.19 17.26 4.40
N VAL A 31 -14.80 16.58 3.43
CA VAL A 31 -14.74 16.91 2.00
C VAL A 31 -16.16 17.16 1.50
N GLY A 32 -16.36 18.25 0.75
CA GLY A 32 -17.66 18.62 0.16
C GLY A 32 -18.59 19.45 1.08
N PRO A 33 -19.86 19.67 0.67
CA PRO A 33 -20.53 19.05 -0.47
C PRO A 33 -20.05 19.58 -1.82
N PHE A 34 -20.12 18.76 -2.86
CA PHE A 34 -19.82 19.17 -4.23
C PHE A 34 -21.06 19.06 -5.10
N HIS A 35 -21.33 20.11 -5.88
CA HIS A 35 -22.31 20.09 -6.96
C HIS A 35 -21.55 19.84 -8.26
N LEU A 36 -21.84 18.72 -8.93
CA LEU A 36 -21.19 18.35 -10.20
C LEU A 36 -21.93 19.04 -11.36
N VAL A 37 -22.74 18.29 -12.10
CA VAL A 37 -23.55 18.80 -13.22
C VAL A 37 -24.96 18.22 -13.12
N GLY A 38 -25.98 19.07 -13.27
CA GLY A 38 -27.39 18.67 -13.13
C GLY A 38 -27.77 18.28 -11.69
N PRO A 39 -28.62 17.26 -11.47
CA PRO A 39 -29.05 16.85 -10.13
C PRO A 39 -27.99 16.05 -9.34
N ILE A 40 -26.80 15.82 -9.93
CA ILE A 40 -25.75 15.00 -9.32
C ILE A 40 -25.00 15.85 -8.29
N SER A 41 -25.21 15.53 -7.01
CA SER A 41 -24.46 16.10 -5.90
C SER A 41 -23.76 14.99 -5.11
N VAL A 42 -22.54 15.27 -4.69
CA VAL A 42 -21.80 14.38 -3.78
C VAL A 42 -21.98 14.97 -2.37
N PRO A 43 -22.68 14.26 -1.46
CA PRO A 43 -22.85 14.73 -0.10
C PRO A 43 -21.48 14.82 0.59
N ALA A 44 -21.38 15.70 1.59
CA ALA A 44 -20.15 15.82 2.34
C ALA A 44 -19.84 14.50 3.08
N PHE A 45 -18.59 14.05 2.98
CA PHE A 45 -18.11 12.84 3.64
C PHE A 45 -16.83 13.13 4.43
N SER A 46 -16.54 12.28 5.41
CA SER A 46 -15.32 12.36 6.21
C SER A 46 -14.33 11.31 5.73
N THR A 47 -13.06 11.68 5.63
CA THR A 47 -11.98 10.77 5.25
C THR A 47 -10.71 11.09 6.04
N SER A 48 -9.81 10.12 6.16
CA SER A 48 -8.52 10.31 6.83
C SER A 48 -7.49 10.95 5.91
N GLY A 49 -6.49 11.61 6.49
CA GLY A 49 -5.33 12.17 5.79
C GLY A 49 -4.57 11.15 4.95
N ALA A 50 -4.72 9.85 5.26
CA ALA A 50 -4.13 8.75 4.50
C ALA A 50 -4.57 8.77 3.02
N ILE A 51 -5.76 9.27 2.70
CA ILE A 51 -6.28 9.32 1.32
C ILE A 51 -5.35 10.08 0.35
N VAL A 52 -4.50 10.97 0.88
CA VAL A 52 -3.56 11.77 0.08
C VAL A 52 -2.38 10.92 -0.43
N LEU A 53 -1.90 9.97 0.38
CA LEU A 53 -0.65 9.24 0.11
C LEU A 53 -0.85 7.74 -0.12
N PHE A 54 -1.93 7.14 0.38
CA PHE A 54 -2.21 5.71 0.24
C PHE A 54 -2.35 5.25 -1.23
N PRO A 55 -3.00 6.02 -2.11
CA PRO A 55 -2.84 5.86 -3.55
C PRO A 55 -1.42 5.68 -4.06
N VAL A 56 -0.53 6.57 -3.61
CA VAL A 56 0.83 6.65 -4.11
C VAL A 56 1.58 5.39 -3.70
N THR A 57 1.38 4.91 -2.46
CA THR A 57 2.01 3.67 -2.00
C THR A 57 1.61 2.45 -2.82
N TYR A 58 0.34 2.35 -3.26
CA TYR A 58 -0.11 1.25 -4.13
C TYR A 58 0.54 1.31 -5.52
N ILE A 59 0.63 2.50 -6.12
CA ILE A 59 1.32 2.70 -7.40
C ILE A 59 2.79 2.26 -7.31
N PHE A 60 3.47 2.52 -6.18
CA PHE A 60 4.82 2.02 -5.95
C PHE A 60 4.87 0.48 -5.91
N GLY A 61 3.94 -0.18 -5.21
CA GLY A 61 3.81 -1.65 -5.19
C GLY A 61 3.67 -2.26 -6.59
N ASP A 62 2.83 -1.63 -7.41
CA ASP A 62 2.62 -1.99 -8.80
C ASP A 62 3.90 -1.79 -9.63
N ILE A 63 4.58 -0.64 -9.49
CA ILE A 63 5.85 -0.35 -10.17
C ILE A 63 6.92 -1.38 -9.77
N PHE A 64 7.05 -1.73 -8.49
CA PHE A 64 8.04 -2.69 -8.04
C PHE A 64 7.85 -4.04 -8.73
N THR A 65 6.62 -4.53 -8.75
CA THR A 65 6.30 -5.83 -9.32
C THR A 65 6.39 -5.80 -10.85
N GLU A 66 5.92 -4.75 -11.49
CA GLU A 66 5.91 -4.64 -12.96
C GLU A 66 7.31 -4.44 -13.56
N ILE A 67 8.18 -3.67 -12.91
CA ILE A 67 9.51 -3.32 -13.45
C ILE A 67 10.57 -4.28 -12.95
N TYR A 68 10.63 -4.48 -11.64
CA TYR A 68 11.72 -5.18 -10.95
C TYR A 68 11.33 -6.60 -10.51
N GLY A 69 10.07 -6.99 -10.67
CA GLY A 69 9.54 -8.30 -10.35
C GLY A 69 9.13 -8.48 -8.88
N TYR A 70 8.50 -9.62 -8.60
CA TYR A 70 7.98 -9.94 -7.27
C TYR A 70 9.05 -9.92 -6.16
N ALA A 71 10.30 -10.28 -6.46
CA ALA A 71 11.38 -10.28 -5.48
C ALA A 71 11.70 -8.86 -4.94
N ALA A 72 11.67 -7.85 -5.82
CA ALA A 72 11.86 -6.46 -5.43
C ALA A 72 10.66 -5.93 -4.64
N SER A 73 9.44 -6.25 -5.07
CA SER A 73 8.22 -5.94 -4.33
C SER A 73 8.24 -6.55 -2.91
N ARG A 74 8.58 -7.84 -2.79
CA ARG A 74 8.76 -8.51 -1.49
C ARG A 74 9.75 -7.79 -0.58
N ARG A 75 10.88 -7.31 -1.11
CA ARG A 75 11.86 -6.53 -0.33
C ARG A 75 11.23 -5.22 0.16
N ALA A 76 10.53 -4.49 -0.71
CA ALA A 76 9.87 -3.24 -0.35
C ALA A 76 8.78 -3.46 0.72
N ILE A 77 7.95 -4.50 0.58
CA ILE A 77 6.90 -4.87 1.54
C ILE A 77 7.50 -5.13 2.93
N TRP A 78 8.57 -5.94 3.02
CA TRP A 78 9.23 -6.21 4.30
C TRP A 78 9.86 -4.97 4.92
N LEU A 79 10.51 -4.12 4.12
CA LEU A 79 11.09 -2.87 4.61
C LEU A 79 10.00 -1.91 5.12
N GLY A 80 8.88 -1.80 4.39
CA GLY A 80 7.72 -1.03 4.82
C GLY A 80 7.08 -1.57 6.11
N PHE A 81 6.92 -2.90 6.20
CA PHE A 81 6.41 -3.58 7.39
C PHE A 81 7.29 -3.31 8.61
N PHE A 82 8.59 -3.56 8.52
CA PHE A 82 9.51 -3.35 9.65
C PHE A 82 9.68 -1.87 9.98
N GLY A 83 9.71 -0.97 8.99
CA GLY A 83 9.74 0.47 9.23
C GLY A 83 8.51 0.94 9.99
N THR A 84 7.33 0.48 9.59
CA THR A 84 6.06 0.83 10.24
C THR A 84 5.97 0.20 11.64
N ALA A 85 6.38 -1.04 11.81
CA ALA A 85 6.45 -1.70 13.11
C ALA A 85 7.41 -0.97 14.07
N LEU A 86 8.57 -0.52 13.57
CA LEU A 86 9.53 0.26 14.34
C LEU A 86 8.94 1.60 14.78
N LEU A 87 8.31 2.35 13.86
CA LEU A 87 7.65 3.61 14.17
C LEU A 87 6.70 3.43 15.36
N TYR A 88 5.86 2.41 15.33
CA TYR A 88 4.87 2.19 16.37
C TYR A 88 5.45 1.64 17.67
N ALA A 89 6.43 0.72 17.60
CA ALA A 89 7.09 0.20 18.78
C ALA A 89 7.83 1.30 19.55
N VAL A 90 8.55 2.17 18.84
CA VAL A 90 9.24 3.33 19.44
C VAL A 90 8.21 4.33 19.97
N SER A 91 7.14 4.60 19.23
CA SER A 91 6.06 5.48 19.70
C SER A 91 5.45 4.99 21.01
N ALA A 92 5.13 3.71 21.11
CA ALA A 92 4.58 3.10 22.34
C ALA A 92 5.59 3.15 23.50
N LEU A 93 6.86 2.88 23.24
CA LEU A 93 7.94 2.98 24.24
C LEU A 93 8.05 4.41 24.78
N VAL A 94 8.11 5.41 23.90
CA VAL A 94 8.26 6.82 24.29
C VAL A 94 7.04 7.32 25.07
N ILE A 95 5.83 6.89 24.70
CA ILE A 95 4.59 7.22 25.44
C ILE A 95 4.61 6.63 26.86
N ALA A 96 5.17 5.44 27.05
CA ALA A 96 5.20 4.75 28.34
C ALA A 96 6.23 5.33 29.32
N LEU A 97 7.22 6.08 28.84
CA LEU A 97 8.18 6.77 29.70
C LEU A 97 7.51 7.93 30.46
N PRO A 98 7.93 8.22 31.71
CA PRO A 98 7.41 9.35 32.44
C PRO A 98 7.75 10.65 31.69
N PRO A 99 6.77 11.53 31.43
CA PRO A 99 7.05 12.82 30.81
C PRO A 99 7.89 13.68 31.76
N ASP A 100 8.82 14.43 31.20
CA ASP A 100 9.52 15.47 31.93
C ASP A 100 8.51 16.54 32.42
N PRO A 101 8.66 17.11 33.62
CA PRO A 101 7.76 18.17 34.12
C PRO A 101 7.66 19.40 33.20
N GLU A 102 8.67 19.69 32.39
CA GLU A 102 8.65 20.78 31.40
C GLU A 102 7.94 20.41 30.09
N PHE A 103 7.73 19.12 29.82
CA PHE A 103 7.04 18.66 28.62
C PHE A 103 5.51 18.79 28.74
N ARG A 104 4.98 19.94 28.32
CA ARG A 104 3.55 20.27 28.44
C ARG A 104 2.63 19.58 27.44
N ASN A 105 3.16 18.91 26.42
CA ASN A 105 2.39 18.37 25.30
C ASN A 105 2.15 16.85 25.37
N GLN A 106 2.25 16.24 26.56
CA GLN A 106 2.10 14.79 26.72
C GLN A 106 0.80 14.26 26.13
N GLN A 107 -0.34 14.88 26.44
CA GLN A 107 -1.63 14.41 25.93
C GLN A 107 -1.72 14.51 24.39
N ALA A 108 -1.18 15.57 23.79
CA ALA A 108 -1.14 15.71 22.33
C ALA A 108 -0.25 14.63 21.70
N PHE A 109 0.90 14.33 22.32
CA PHE A 109 1.79 13.27 21.87
C PHE A 109 1.10 11.89 21.91
N VAL A 110 0.43 11.56 23.02
CA VAL A 110 -0.39 10.33 23.13
C VAL A 110 -1.54 10.32 22.12
N THR A 111 -2.15 11.47 21.82
CA THR A 111 -3.26 11.53 20.84
C THR A 111 -2.79 11.23 19.42
N VAL A 112 -1.59 11.70 19.03
CA VAL A 112 -1.06 11.49 17.67
C VAL A 112 -0.39 10.12 17.52
N PHE A 113 0.35 9.68 18.53
CA PHE A 113 1.19 8.48 18.45
C PHE A 113 0.63 7.27 19.22
N GLY A 114 -0.37 7.47 20.08
CA GLY A 114 -1.01 6.44 20.89
C GLY A 114 -2.07 5.67 20.11
N ILE A 115 -1.66 5.03 19.01
CA ILE A 115 -2.54 4.13 18.27
C ILE A 115 -2.85 2.91 19.13
N LEU A 116 -4.13 2.52 19.17
CA LEU A 116 -4.54 1.32 19.89
C LEU A 116 -3.78 0.09 19.35
N PRO A 117 -3.13 -0.72 20.21
CA PRO A 117 -2.33 -1.88 19.77
C PRO A 117 -3.09 -2.80 18.81
N ARG A 118 -4.41 -2.89 18.99
CA ARG A 118 -5.31 -3.65 18.13
C ARG A 118 -5.35 -3.12 16.68
N ILE A 119 -5.51 -1.81 16.51
CA ILE A 119 -5.58 -1.17 15.17
C ILE A 119 -4.23 -1.34 14.47
N LEU A 120 -3.15 -1.13 15.21
CA LEU A 120 -1.78 -1.30 14.72
C LEU A 120 -1.54 -2.70 14.15
N VAL A 121 -1.82 -3.74 14.94
CA VAL A 121 -1.62 -5.14 14.52
C VAL A 121 -2.51 -5.47 13.33
N ALA A 122 -3.76 -5.00 13.33
CA ALA A 122 -4.67 -5.17 12.21
C ALA A 122 -4.12 -4.54 10.92
N SER A 123 -3.65 -3.28 10.98
CA SER A 123 -3.11 -2.57 9.82
C SER A 123 -1.82 -3.18 9.30
N LEU A 124 -0.88 -3.59 10.18
CA LEU A 124 0.35 -4.26 9.75
C LEU A 124 0.08 -5.62 9.09
N ALA A 125 -0.80 -6.43 9.68
CA ALA A 125 -1.16 -7.74 9.13
C ALA A 125 -1.88 -7.61 7.78
N ALA A 126 -2.80 -6.66 7.67
CA ALA A 126 -3.54 -6.40 6.44
C ALA A 126 -2.65 -5.84 5.32
N PHE A 127 -1.81 -4.85 5.61
CA PHE A 127 -0.83 -4.32 4.66
C PHE A 127 0.07 -5.43 4.14
N TRP A 128 0.62 -6.26 5.04
CA TRP A 128 1.49 -7.37 4.67
C TRP A 128 0.78 -8.36 3.76
N ALA A 129 -0.40 -8.85 4.15
CA ALA A 129 -1.15 -9.83 3.37
C ALA A 129 -1.68 -9.26 2.04
N GLY A 130 -2.18 -8.03 2.06
CA GLY A 130 -2.74 -7.33 0.90
C GLY A 130 -1.69 -7.03 -0.16
N GLU A 131 -0.52 -6.51 0.22
CA GLU A 131 0.57 -6.23 -0.72
C GLU A 131 1.16 -7.51 -1.32
N PHE A 132 1.27 -8.59 -0.54
CA PHE A 132 1.69 -9.88 -1.09
C PHE A 132 0.66 -10.47 -2.05
N ALA A 133 -0.63 -10.32 -1.75
CA ALA A 133 -1.71 -10.76 -2.64
C ALA A 133 -1.74 -9.92 -3.93
N ASN A 134 -1.54 -8.60 -3.84
CA ASN A 134 -1.39 -7.71 -4.99
C ASN A 134 -0.21 -8.18 -5.86
N SER A 135 1.01 -8.13 -5.32
CA SER A 135 2.23 -8.43 -6.08
C SER A 135 2.24 -9.83 -6.69
N TYR A 136 1.72 -10.84 -5.98
CA TYR A 136 1.53 -12.18 -6.54
C TYR A 136 0.61 -12.17 -7.76
N THR A 137 -0.55 -11.52 -7.64
CA THR A 137 -1.56 -11.44 -8.70
C THR A 137 -1.01 -10.68 -9.91
N MET A 138 -0.33 -9.56 -9.69
CA MET A 138 0.25 -8.76 -10.76
C MET A 138 1.31 -9.55 -11.55
N ALA A 139 2.23 -10.23 -10.85
CA ALA A 139 3.25 -11.08 -11.46
C ALA A 139 2.63 -12.22 -12.29
N LYS A 140 1.59 -12.88 -11.78
CA LYS A 140 0.88 -13.94 -12.51
C LYS A 140 0.14 -13.41 -13.74
N LEU A 141 -0.54 -12.28 -13.63
CA LEU A 141 -1.24 -11.67 -14.76
C LEU A 141 -0.27 -11.25 -15.86
N LYS A 142 0.95 -10.80 -15.53
CA LYS A 142 1.98 -10.48 -16.52
C LYS A 142 2.41 -11.67 -17.37
N LEU A 143 2.55 -12.84 -16.75
CA LEU A 143 2.84 -14.08 -17.46
C LEU A 143 1.67 -14.48 -18.37
N ILE A 144 0.45 -14.43 -17.85
CA ILE A 144 -0.77 -14.80 -18.59
C ILE A 144 -0.97 -13.90 -19.80
N THR A 145 -0.80 -12.58 -19.64
CA THR A 145 -0.98 -11.61 -20.73
C THR A 145 0.26 -11.44 -21.60
N ARG A 146 1.35 -12.19 -21.34
CA ARG A 146 2.63 -12.10 -22.06
C ARG A 146 3.13 -10.65 -22.16
N GLY A 147 3.04 -9.91 -21.05
CA GLY A 147 3.45 -8.51 -20.96
C GLY A 147 2.43 -7.50 -21.52
N ARG A 148 1.40 -7.94 -22.24
CA ARG A 148 0.37 -7.05 -22.83
C ARG A 148 -0.63 -6.56 -21.78
N TRP A 149 -1.25 -5.41 -22.03
CA TRP A 149 -2.35 -4.83 -21.23
C TRP A 149 -2.03 -4.61 -19.75
N LEU A 150 -1.15 -3.64 -19.45
CA LEU A 150 -0.79 -3.28 -18.08
C LEU A 150 -2.01 -2.97 -17.19
N TRP A 151 -3.08 -2.38 -17.72
CA TRP A 151 -4.30 -2.06 -16.98
C TRP A 151 -4.97 -3.29 -16.34
N THR A 152 -4.91 -4.46 -17.01
CA THR A 152 -5.48 -5.68 -16.45
C THR A 152 -4.74 -6.11 -15.19
N ARG A 153 -3.44 -5.82 -15.14
CA ARG A 153 -2.55 -6.17 -14.04
C ARG A 153 -2.70 -5.20 -12.88
N THR A 154 -2.68 -3.89 -13.12
CA THR A 154 -2.81 -2.87 -12.08
C THR A 154 -4.19 -2.96 -11.40
N VAL A 155 -5.26 -2.99 -12.19
CA VAL A 155 -6.63 -3.10 -11.67
C VAL A 155 -6.89 -4.49 -11.08
N GLY A 156 -6.50 -5.56 -11.77
CA GLY A 156 -6.76 -6.94 -11.32
C GLY A 156 -6.02 -7.30 -10.03
N SER A 157 -4.77 -6.87 -9.89
CA SER A 157 -4.00 -7.06 -8.66
C SER A 157 -4.52 -6.21 -7.51
N THR A 158 -4.94 -4.96 -7.78
CA THR A 158 -5.56 -4.10 -6.77
C THR A 158 -6.89 -4.67 -6.28
N VAL A 159 -7.74 -5.21 -7.15
CA VAL A 159 -8.98 -5.91 -6.78
C VAL A 159 -8.68 -7.02 -5.76
N VAL A 160 -7.67 -7.85 -6.00
CA VAL A 160 -7.31 -8.94 -5.08
C VAL A 160 -6.66 -8.40 -3.80
N GLY A 161 -5.66 -7.54 -3.93
CA GLY A 161 -4.90 -6.99 -2.81
C GLY A 161 -5.77 -6.17 -1.85
N GLN A 162 -6.60 -5.27 -2.39
CA GLN A 162 -7.47 -4.43 -1.57
C GLN A 162 -8.61 -5.20 -0.92
N PHE A 163 -9.07 -6.28 -1.54
CA PHE A 163 -10.04 -7.17 -0.91
C PHE A 163 -9.45 -7.81 0.35
N VAL A 164 -8.22 -8.35 0.24
CA VAL A 164 -7.49 -8.94 1.37
C VAL A 164 -7.17 -7.89 2.44
N ASP A 165 -6.58 -6.76 2.06
CA ASP A 165 -6.22 -5.66 2.96
C ASP A 165 -7.45 -5.14 3.72
N THR A 166 -8.46 -4.68 2.98
CA THR A 166 -9.62 -4.02 3.58
C THR A 166 -10.41 -4.98 4.47
N SER A 167 -10.56 -6.25 4.05
CA SER A 167 -11.24 -7.25 4.86
C SER A 167 -10.47 -7.54 6.15
N LEU A 168 -9.14 -7.70 6.09
CA LEU A 168 -8.32 -7.96 7.27
C LEU A 168 -8.28 -6.77 8.23
N VAL A 169 -8.09 -5.54 7.72
CA VAL A 169 -8.08 -4.33 8.57
C VAL A 169 -9.40 -4.24 9.33
N ILE A 170 -10.52 -4.28 8.62
CA ILE A 170 -11.83 -4.06 9.25
C ILE A 170 -12.18 -5.22 10.18
N PHE A 171 -11.91 -6.46 9.77
CA PHE A 171 -12.16 -7.63 10.61
C PHE A 171 -11.37 -7.57 11.91
N LEU A 172 -10.04 -7.47 11.83
CA LEU A 172 -9.19 -7.50 13.02
C LEU A 172 -9.41 -6.27 13.91
N THR A 173 -9.68 -5.10 13.32
CA THR A 173 -9.92 -3.87 14.07
C THR A 173 -11.26 -3.88 14.81
N PHE A 174 -12.33 -4.35 14.18
CA PHE A 174 -13.69 -4.13 14.68
C PHE A 174 -14.47 -5.40 15.06
N VAL A 175 -13.88 -6.59 14.96
CA VAL A 175 -14.52 -7.82 15.45
C VAL A 175 -14.88 -7.69 16.95
N GLY A 176 -16.13 -7.99 17.31
CA GLY A 176 -16.62 -7.84 18.68
C GLY A 176 -16.95 -6.40 19.12
N THR A 177 -16.71 -5.38 18.28
CA THR A 177 -17.16 -3.99 18.54
C THR A 177 -18.26 -3.56 17.59
N PHE A 178 -18.15 -3.89 16.30
CA PHE A 178 -19.19 -3.58 15.30
C PHE A 178 -20.02 -4.82 14.95
N THR A 179 -21.24 -4.59 14.48
CA THR A 179 -22.07 -5.66 13.92
C THR A 179 -21.47 -6.15 12.61
N ALA A 180 -21.68 -7.44 12.28
CA ALA A 180 -21.19 -8.02 11.03
C ALA A 180 -21.68 -7.24 9.81
N HIS A 181 -22.95 -6.80 9.82
CA HIS A 181 -23.49 -5.96 8.76
C HIS A 181 -22.72 -4.65 8.61
N LYS A 182 -22.41 -3.94 9.70
CA LYS A 182 -21.68 -2.67 9.62
C LYS A 182 -20.27 -2.86 9.09
N MET A 183 -19.60 -3.94 9.49
CA MET A 183 -18.28 -4.29 8.99
C MET A 183 -18.29 -4.53 7.48
N VAL A 184 -19.25 -5.32 6.98
CA VAL A 184 -19.40 -5.58 5.55
C VAL A 184 -19.68 -4.28 4.77
N GLU A 185 -20.53 -3.40 5.28
CA GLU A 185 -20.82 -2.10 4.66
C GLU A 185 -19.55 -1.25 4.50
N ILE A 186 -18.73 -1.18 5.55
CA ILE A 186 -17.46 -0.44 5.53
C ILE A 186 -16.46 -1.09 4.57
N ILE A 187 -16.35 -2.43 4.59
CA ILE A 187 -15.47 -3.17 3.68
C ILE A 187 -15.84 -2.88 2.23
N VAL A 188 -17.11 -3.08 1.86
CA VAL A 188 -17.57 -2.90 0.47
C VAL A 188 -17.37 -1.46 0.02
N THR A 189 -17.77 -0.49 0.85
CA THR A 189 -17.63 0.94 0.50
C THR A 189 -16.17 1.34 0.32
N GLY A 190 -15.31 0.99 1.28
CA GLY A 190 -13.89 1.30 1.22
C GLY A 190 -13.20 0.60 0.05
N TYR A 191 -13.52 -0.67 -0.17
CA TYR A 191 -13.00 -1.48 -1.25
C TYR A 191 -13.31 -0.88 -2.63
N VAL A 192 -14.58 -0.55 -2.90
CA VAL A 192 -15.00 0.04 -4.18
C VAL A 192 -14.29 1.35 -4.44
N LEU A 193 -14.19 2.24 -3.44
CA LEU A 193 -13.50 3.52 -3.59
C LEU A 193 -12.03 3.34 -3.94
N LYS A 194 -11.33 2.40 -3.29
CA LYS A 194 -9.92 2.12 -3.58
C LYS A 194 -9.73 1.53 -4.99
N VAL A 195 -10.62 0.65 -5.44
CA VAL A 195 -10.56 0.10 -6.81
C VAL A 195 -10.84 1.19 -7.86
N LEU A 196 -11.84 2.04 -7.63
CA LEU A 196 -12.12 3.17 -8.53
C LEU A 196 -10.95 4.14 -8.60
N TYR A 197 -10.28 4.37 -7.47
CA TYR A 197 -9.07 5.18 -7.44
C TYR A 197 -7.99 4.58 -8.34
N GLU A 198 -7.73 3.28 -8.25
CA GLU A 198 -6.71 2.63 -9.09
C GLU A 198 -7.04 2.72 -10.58
N ILE A 199 -8.30 2.54 -10.95
CA ILE A 199 -8.74 2.72 -12.33
C ILE A 199 -8.42 4.14 -12.81
N ALA A 200 -8.67 5.15 -11.98
CA ALA A 200 -8.35 6.55 -12.31
C ALA A 200 -6.83 6.83 -12.33
N ALA A 201 -6.05 6.15 -11.50
CA ALA A 201 -4.60 6.30 -11.41
C ALA A 201 -3.83 5.51 -12.47
N THR A 202 -4.42 4.46 -13.03
CA THR A 202 -3.80 3.56 -14.02
C THR A 202 -3.12 4.33 -15.18
N PRO A 203 -3.70 5.39 -15.79
CA PRO A 203 -3.02 6.17 -16.82
C PRO A 203 -1.68 6.77 -16.37
N LEU A 204 -1.60 7.25 -15.12
CA LEU A 204 -0.36 7.76 -14.54
C LEU A 204 0.65 6.63 -14.32
N THR A 205 0.18 5.48 -13.83
CA THR A 205 1.01 4.26 -13.66
C THR A 205 1.65 3.86 -14.99
N TYR A 206 0.92 3.93 -16.10
CA TYR A 206 1.46 3.67 -17.44
C TYR A 206 2.63 4.60 -17.81
N VAL A 207 2.50 5.90 -17.53
CA VAL A 207 3.56 6.89 -17.82
C VAL A 207 4.83 6.56 -17.05
N VAL A 208 4.70 6.31 -15.74
CA VAL A 208 5.85 6.02 -14.86
C VAL A 208 6.49 4.67 -15.21
N VAL A 209 5.69 3.63 -15.42
CA VAL A 209 6.18 2.29 -15.81
C VAL A 209 6.94 2.37 -17.13
N ASN A 210 6.36 3.01 -18.16
CA ASN A 210 7.04 3.12 -19.45
C ASN A 210 8.34 3.90 -19.34
N PHE A 211 8.37 5.00 -18.60
CA PHE A 211 9.60 5.76 -18.35
C PHE A 211 10.68 4.88 -17.69
N LEU A 212 10.34 4.15 -16.62
CA LEU A 212 11.28 3.30 -15.90
C LEU A 212 11.79 2.13 -16.74
N LYS A 213 10.92 1.47 -17.51
CA LYS A 213 11.32 0.41 -18.44
C LYS A 213 12.39 0.89 -19.43
N HIS A 214 12.23 2.09 -19.99
CA HIS A 214 13.21 2.68 -20.90
C HIS A 214 14.49 3.12 -20.18
N ALA A 215 14.37 3.73 -18.99
CA ALA A 215 15.51 4.27 -18.26
C ALA A 215 16.42 3.17 -17.66
N GLU A 216 15.84 2.02 -17.30
CA GLU A 216 16.55 0.85 -16.78
C GLU A 216 16.89 -0.18 -17.86
N HIS A 217 16.30 -0.07 -19.06
CA HIS A 217 16.43 -1.04 -20.15
C HIS A 217 16.01 -2.48 -19.77
N ILE A 218 14.96 -2.61 -18.95
CA ILE A 218 14.47 -3.92 -18.44
C ILE A 218 12.97 -4.08 -18.58
N ASP A 219 12.54 -5.32 -18.80
CA ASP A 219 11.18 -5.79 -18.60
C ASP A 219 11.20 -7.17 -17.91
N THR A 220 10.84 -7.22 -16.63
CA THR A 220 11.01 -8.44 -15.81
C THR A 220 9.79 -9.35 -15.87
N PHE A 221 9.99 -10.64 -16.17
CA PHE A 221 8.96 -11.68 -16.14
C PHE A 221 9.25 -12.72 -15.05
N ASP A 222 8.31 -12.92 -14.14
CA ASP A 222 8.43 -13.82 -12.99
C ASP A 222 8.17 -15.31 -13.34
N THR A 223 8.82 -15.85 -14.38
CA THR A 223 8.57 -17.19 -14.94
C THR A 223 8.95 -18.33 -13.98
N HIS A 224 10.10 -18.23 -13.31
CA HIS A 224 10.60 -19.21 -12.33
C HIS A 224 10.76 -18.59 -10.93
N THR A 225 9.94 -17.59 -10.62
CA THR A 225 10.00 -16.90 -9.32
C THR A 225 9.36 -17.74 -8.22
N ASN A 226 10.03 -17.79 -7.07
CA ASN A 226 9.45 -18.37 -5.87
C ASN A 226 8.66 -17.29 -5.11
N PHE A 227 7.34 -17.48 -5.10
CA PHE A 227 6.37 -16.58 -4.46
C PHE A 227 6.25 -16.75 -2.94
N ASN A 228 7.16 -17.46 -2.28
CA ASN A 228 7.20 -17.52 -0.81
C ASN A 228 7.58 -16.13 -0.25
N PRO A 229 6.72 -15.51 0.58
CA PRO A 229 6.98 -14.20 1.18
C PRO A 229 8.25 -14.15 2.06
N PHE A 230 8.69 -15.28 2.61
CA PHE A 230 9.79 -15.36 3.57
C PHE A 230 11.15 -15.71 2.93
N ARG A 231 11.21 -15.80 1.60
CA ARG A 231 12.46 -16.14 0.91
C ARG A 231 13.28 -14.89 0.62
N PHE A 232 14.37 -14.71 1.35
CA PHE A 232 15.24 -13.52 1.20
C PHE A 232 16.42 -13.71 0.21
N ALA A 233 16.69 -14.93 -0.25
CA ALA A 233 17.74 -15.22 -1.23
C ALA A 233 17.22 -15.09 -2.68
N GLU A 234 18.01 -14.48 -3.57
CA GLU A 234 17.72 -14.36 -5.01
C GLU A 234 17.42 -15.74 -5.62
N SER A 235 16.17 -15.97 -6.03
CA SER A 235 15.90 -17.01 -7.01
C SER A 235 16.41 -16.50 -8.35
N ARG A 236 17.31 -17.24 -8.99
CA ARG A 236 17.76 -17.07 -10.40
C ARG A 236 16.62 -17.18 -11.44
N GLY A 237 15.37 -16.91 -11.06
CA GLY A 237 14.18 -17.35 -11.77
C GLY A 237 13.33 -16.26 -12.42
N ALA A 238 13.62 -14.97 -12.19
CA ALA A 238 12.98 -13.92 -12.97
C ALA A 238 13.78 -13.70 -14.26
N GLU A 239 13.13 -13.87 -15.41
CA GLU A 239 13.73 -13.62 -16.71
C GLU A 239 13.60 -12.12 -17.02
N VAL A 240 14.73 -11.44 -17.15
CA VAL A 240 14.77 -10.00 -17.44
C VAL A 240 15.03 -9.82 -18.92
N GLU A 241 13.99 -9.48 -19.68
CA GLU A 241 14.13 -9.09 -21.08
C GLU A 241 14.67 -7.66 -21.17
N ARG A 242 15.51 -7.37 -22.17
CA ARG A 242 15.88 -5.98 -22.48
C ARG A 242 14.78 -5.35 -23.32
N VAL A 243 14.34 -4.16 -22.92
CA VAL A 243 13.47 -3.32 -23.75
C VAL A 243 14.25 -2.97 -25.01
N ARG A 244 13.69 -3.31 -26.18
CA ARG A 244 14.28 -3.03 -27.49
C ARG A 244 14.16 -1.57 -27.86
#